data_AF-A0A841H7R3-F1
#
_entry.id   AF-A0A841H7R3-F1
#
_cell.length_a   1.000
_cell.length_b   1.000
_cell.length_c   1.000
_cell.angle_alpha   90.00
_cell.angle_beta   90.00
_cell.angle_gamma   90.00
#
_symmetry.space_group_name_H-M   'P 1'
#
loop_
_entity.id
_entity.type
_entity.pdbx_description
1 polymer ?
#
loop_
_entity_poly.entity_id
_entity_poly.type
_entity_poly.pdbx_seq_one_letter_code
_entity_poly.pdbx_strand_id
1 'polypeptide(L)'
;MSLHEWVTSANTPESWTDHRGDATVSIAVGGHDLPYAFQPALTRVAPGTTVTWEWTGYGGAHNVIAVDSAFDSGDSTATEDHTFTHTFTEIGTHRYVSEPDRESGMKGIIAVEEYPTSGYPDVDRWLSPVHDYDGTVVTDTTTVTVGDTSSGSTQFDPLVLKVPEGTTVQWKWAGEESGGAHNVAFKSAAIGIQELRSEPGVHVTHTFNSTGTYRYFCSPHSELSGRGAIIVE
;
A
#
# COMPACT_ATOMS: atom_id res chain seq x y z
N MET A 1 -21.43 16.01 8.44
CA MET A 1 -21.05 14.61 8.71
C MET A 1 -19.54 14.55 8.78
N SER A 2 -18.99 14.00 9.85
CA SER A 2 -17.56 13.75 10.02
C SER A 2 -17.08 12.63 9.09
N LEU A 3 -15.76 12.49 8.92
CA LEU A 3 -15.18 11.37 8.16
C LEU A 3 -15.56 10.02 8.77
N HIS A 4 -15.54 9.92 10.10
CA HIS A 4 -15.91 8.70 10.81
C HIS A 4 -17.37 8.30 10.55
N GLU A 5 -18.31 9.24 10.71
CA GLU A 5 -19.73 9.00 10.41
C GLU A 5 -19.99 8.63 8.93
N TRP A 6 -19.20 9.18 8.01
CA TRP A 6 -19.28 8.80 6.60
C TRP A 6 -18.89 7.35 6.38
N VAL A 7 -17.72 6.97 6.90
CA VAL A 7 -17.18 5.61 6.78
C VAL A 7 -18.11 4.58 7.43
N THR A 8 -18.63 4.86 8.62
CA THR A 8 -19.51 3.91 9.32
C THR A 8 -20.90 3.78 8.70
N SER A 9 -21.29 4.70 7.82
CA SER A 9 -22.58 4.65 7.11
C SER A 9 -22.44 4.27 5.63
N ALA A 10 -21.23 3.95 5.17
CA ALA A 10 -20.98 3.40 3.84
C ALA A 10 -21.17 1.87 3.88
N ASN A 11 -21.68 1.30 2.79
CA ASN A 11 -21.65 -0.15 2.59
C ASN A 11 -20.22 -0.60 2.24
N THR A 12 -19.86 -1.81 2.66
CA THR A 12 -18.52 -2.41 2.47
C THR A 12 -17.32 -1.52 2.90
N PRO A 13 -17.32 -0.88 4.09
CA PRO A 13 -16.19 -0.05 4.52
C PRO A 13 -15.02 -0.90 5.09
N GLU A 14 -14.89 -2.16 4.65
CA GLU A 14 -14.14 -3.22 5.35
C GLU A 14 -12.69 -2.85 5.68
N SER A 15 -12.01 -2.14 4.77
CA SER A 15 -10.73 -1.48 5.00
C SER A 15 -10.41 -0.53 3.85
N TRP A 16 -9.40 0.33 4.03
CA TRP A 16 -8.85 1.10 2.92
C TRP A 16 -8.08 0.19 1.97
N THR A 17 -8.39 0.24 0.68
CA THR A 17 -7.57 -0.38 -0.36
C THR A 17 -6.54 0.63 -0.86
N ASP A 18 -5.25 0.29 -0.79
CA ASP A 18 -4.17 1.17 -1.19
C ASP A 18 -3.74 0.93 -2.65
N HIS A 19 -3.93 1.95 -3.48
CA HIS A 19 -3.57 1.99 -4.89
C HIS A 19 -2.66 3.18 -5.21
N ARG A 20 -1.96 3.75 -4.22
CA ARG A 20 -1.08 4.91 -4.45
C ARG A 20 0.12 4.59 -5.37
N GLY A 21 0.41 3.31 -5.60
CA GLY A 21 1.39 2.86 -6.61
C GLY A 21 0.82 2.66 -8.02
N ASP A 22 -0.49 2.76 -8.21
CA ASP A 22 -1.17 2.45 -9.48
C ASP A 22 -1.56 3.70 -10.25
N ALA A 23 -1.33 3.69 -11.56
CA ALA A 23 -1.74 4.78 -12.45
C ALA A 23 -3.26 4.77 -12.73
N THR A 24 -3.88 3.61 -12.64
CA THR A 24 -5.32 3.39 -12.89
C THR A 24 -5.90 2.45 -11.86
N VAL A 25 -7.12 2.73 -11.39
CA VAL A 25 -7.86 1.93 -10.40
C VAL A 25 -9.28 1.69 -10.89
N SER A 26 -9.80 0.48 -10.73
CA SER A 26 -11.21 0.18 -11.01
C SER A 26 -11.99 0.02 -9.71
N ILE A 27 -13.21 0.57 -9.68
CA ILE A 27 -14.18 0.46 -8.58
C ILE A 27 -15.49 -0.05 -9.18
N ALA A 28 -15.99 -1.18 -8.68
CA ALA A 28 -17.28 -1.71 -9.11
C ALA A 28 -18.43 -0.86 -8.56
N VAL A 29 -19.44 -0.60 -9.38
CA VAL A 29 -20.69 0.08 -9.03
C VAL A 29 -21.82 -0.96 -9.01
N GLY A 30 -22.34 -1.21 -7.80
CA GLY A 30 -23.19 -2.37 -7.52
C GLY A 30 -22.32 -3.58 -7.19
N GLY A 31 -22.14 -3.87 -5.90
CA GLY A 31 -21.30 -4.99 -5.46
C GLY A 31 -21.99 -6.33 -5.67
N HIS A 32 -21.25 -7.36 -6.10
CA HIS A 32 -21.82 -8.70 -6.36
C HIS A 32 -22.62 -9.27 -5.16
N ASP A 33 -22.20 -8.96 -3.93
CA ASP A 33 -22.86 -9.41 -2.71
C ASP A 33 -23.81 -8.37 -2.08
N LEU A 34 -23.68 -7.08 -2.45
CA LEU A 34 -24.45 -5.97 -1.90
C LEU A 34 -24.88 -4.98 -2.99
N PRO A 35 -26.20 -4.83 -3.25
CA PRO A 35 -26.71 -4.08 -4.40
C PRO A 35 -26.39 -2.58 -4.37
N TYR A 36 -26.21 -2.00 -3.19
CA TYR A 36 -26.05 -0.56 -2.98
C TYR A 36 -24.63 -0.23 -2.50
N ALA A 37 -23.61 -0.70 -3.20
CA ALA A 37 -22.22 -0.57 -2.76
C ALA A 37 -21.28 -0.19 -3.90
N PHE A 38 -20.22 0.55 -3.53
CA PHE A 38 -19.01 0.70 -4.32
C PHE A 38 -17.97 -0.29 -3.80
N GLN A 39 -17.26 -0.99 -4.68
CA GLN A 39 -16.26 -1.97 -4.27
C GLN A 39 -14.93 -1.77 -5.00
N PRO A 40 -13.85 -1.36 -4.29
CA PRO A 40 -13.83 -0.95 -2.88
C PRO A 40 -14.54 0.39 -2.62
N ALA A 41 -15.12 0.56 -1.43
CA ALA A 41 -15.74 1.82 -1.03
C ALA A 41 -14.71 2.87 -0.58
N LEU A 42 -13.57 2.43 -0.03
CA LEU A 42 -12.50 3.29 0.51
C LEU A 42 -11.20 3.01 -0.23
N THR A 43 -10.70 4.00 -0.98
CA THR A 43 -9.56 3.85 -1.88
C THR A 43 -8.53 4.94 -1.62
N ARG A 44 -7.25 4.58 -1.44
CA ARG A 44 -6.14 5.53 -1.44
C ARG A 44 -5.48 5.55 -2.81
N VAL A 45 -5.21 6.73 -3.35
CA VAL A 45 -4.55 6.91 -4.65
C VAL A 45 -3.53 8.04 -4.59
N ALA A 46 -2.57 8.02 -5.51
CA ALA A 46 -1.61 9.12 -5.63
C ALA A 46 -2.18 10.24 -6.51
N PRO A 47 -1.68 11.49 -6.38
CA PRO A 47 -1.98 12.53 -7.33
C PRO A 47 -1.66 12.09 -8.77
N GLY A 48 -2.63 12.23 -9.67
CA GLY A 48 -2.55 11.82 -11.07
C GLY A 48 -3.15 10.44 -11.36
N THR A 49 -3.56 9.66 -10.36
CA THR A 49 -4.24 8.37 -10.57
C THR A 49 -5.62 8.60 -11.20
N THR A 50 -5.94 7.79 -12.21
CA THR A 50 -7.28 7.76 -12.83
C THR A 50 -8.11 6.64 -12.23
N VAL A 51 -9.27 6.98 -11.67
CA VAL A 51 -10.23 6.01 -11.15
C VAL A 51 -11.32 5.79 -12.19
N THR A 52 -11.61 4.52 -12.48
CA THR A 52 -12.69 4.06 -13.34
C THR A 52 -13.75 3.40 -12.46
N TRP A 53 -14.98 3.89 -12.51
CA TRP A 53 -16.14 3.22 -11.95
C TRP A 53 -16.80 2.36 -13.02
N GLU A 54 -17.04 1.09 -12.72
CA GLU A 54 -17.53 0.08 -13.67
C GLU A 54 -18.85 -0.52 -13.16
N TRP A 55 -19.93 -0.37 -13.93
CA TRP A 55 -21.24 -0.86 -13.52
C TRP A 55 -21.36 -2.36 -13.76
N THR A 56 -21.70 -3.08 -12.70
CA THR A 56 -21.91 -4.54 -12.76
C THR A 56 -23.32 -4.92 -13.25
N GLY A 57 -24.20 -3.93 -13.40
CA GLY A 57 -25.64 -4.15 -13.64
C GLY A 57 -26.42 -4.63 -12.40
N TYR A 58 -25.76 -4.85 -11.26
CA TYR A 58 -26.40 -5.35 -10.04
C TYR A 58 -26.94 -4.22 -9.17
N GLY A 59 -28.08 -4.46 -8.53
CA GLY A 59 -28.67 -3.54 -7.55
C GLY A 59 -29.43 -2.34 -8.11
N GLY A 60 -29.67 -2.29 -9.42
CA GLY A 60 -30.49 -1.26 -10.05
C GLY A 60 -29.67 -0.12 -10.63
N ALA A 61 -30.29 1.07 -10.71
CA ALA A 61 -29.70 2.22 -11.39
C ALA A 61 -28.90 3.08 -10.43
N HIS A 62 -27.60 3.24 -10.70
CA HIS A 62 -26.65 3.98 -9.86
C HIS A 62 -25.99 5.12 -10.60
N ASN A 63 -25.54 6.15 -9.87
CA ASN A 63 -24.63 7.17 -10.36
C ASN A 63 -23.43 7.36 -9.41
N VAL A 64 -22.46 8.16 -9.83
CA VAL A 64 -21.24 8.50 -9.09
C VAL A 64 -21.14 10.02 -9.04
N ILE A 65 -21.52 10.59 -7.91
CA ILE A 65 -21.62 12.04 -7.71
C ILE A 65 -20.71 12.45 -6.56
N ALA A 66 -19.78 13.37 -6.83
CA ALA A 66 -18.95 13.98 -5.81
C ALA A 66 -19.78 14.91 -4.93
N VAL A 67 -19.60 14.82 -3.61
CA VAL A 67 -20.35 15.64 -2.64
C VAL A 67 -20.05 17.13 -2.79
N ASP A 68 -18.83 17.46 -3.24
CA ASP A 68 -18.36 18.82 -3.52
C ASP A 68 -18.57 19.24 -4.98
N SER A 69 -19.24 18.42 -5.79
CA SER A 69 -19.48 18.65 -7.21
C SER A 69 -18.21 18.65 -8.09
N ALA A 70 -17.10 18.06 -7.64
CA ALA A 70 -15.88 17.93 -8.45
C ALA A 70 -16.04 17.00 -9.67
N PHE A 71 -16.93 16.01 -9.58
CA PHE A 71 -17.25 15.08 -10.67
C PHE A 71 -18.68 14.54 -10.56
N ASP A 72 -19.24 14.18 -11.69
CA ASP A 72 -20.65 13.77 -11.85
C ASP A 72 -20.75 12.83 -13.07
N SER A 73 -21.24 11.60 -12.85
CA SER A 73 -21.44 10.62 -13.92
C SER A 73 -22.75 10.80 -14.71
N GLY A 74 -23.59 11.76 -14.33
CA GLY A 74 -24.91 12.03 -14.89
C GLY A 74 -26.04 11.23 -14.21
N ASP A 75 -27.14 11.08 -14.95
CA ASP A 75 -28.32 10.33 -14.51
C ASP A 75 -27.96 8.88 -14.11
N SER A 76 -28.67 8.33 -13.12
CA SER A 76 -28.43 6.96 -12.68
C SER A 76 -28.78 5.94 -13.77
N THR A 77 -27.95 4.91 -13.88
CA THR A 77 -28.09 3.86 -14.91
C THR A 77 -27.84 2.48 -14.32
N ALA A 78 -28.58 1.49 -14.81
CA ALA A 78 -28.40 0.07 -14.49
C ALA A 78 -27.68 -0.68 -15.62
N THR A 79 -27.12 0.05 -16.59
CA THR A 79 -26.48 -0.54 -17.77
C THR A 79 -25.17 -1.19 -17.35
N GLU A 80 -25.11 -2.52 -17.43
CA GLU A 80 -23.88 -3.29 -17.29
C GLU A 80 -22.82 -2.80 -18.29
N ASP A 81 -21.55 -2.86 -17.89
CA ASP A 81 -20.39 -2.36 -18.65
C ASP A 81 -20.38 -0.84 -18.91
N HIS A 82 -21.31 -0.07 -18.31
CA HIS A 82 -21.17 1.37 -18.26
C HIS A 82 -19.93 1.74 -17.43
N THR A 83 -19.21 2.78 -17.86
CA THR A 83 -18.02 3.26 -17.17
C THR A 83 -18.01 4.77 -17.03
N PHE A 84 -17.55 5.24 -15.89
CA PHE A 84 -17.25 6.64 -15.63
C PHE A 84 -15.80 6.76 -15.16
N THR A 85 -15.07 7.82 -15.57
CA THR A 85 -13.66 8.00 -15.19
C THR A 85 -13.41 9.39 -14.66
N HIS A 86 -12.52 9.50 -13.67
CA HIS A 86 -12.03 10.77 -13.15
C HIS A 86 -10.57 10.66 -12.74
N THR A 87 -9.76 11.65 -13.10
CA THR A 87 -8.35 11.73 -12.69
C THR A 87 -8.22 12.64 -11.49
N PHE A 88 -7.70 12.12 -10.39
CA PHE A 88 -7.55 12.85 -9.15
C PHE A 88 -6.16 13.48 -9.04
N THR A 89 -6.07 14.81 -9.14
CA THR A 89 -4.79 15.53 -9.03
C THR A 89 -4.61 16.25 -7.69
N GLU A 90 -5.69 16.52 -6.98
CA GLU A 90 -5.67 17.32 -5.75
C GLU A 90 -5.63 16.42 -4.51
N ILE A 91 -4.60 16.60 -3.68
CA ILE A 91 -4.47 15.92 -2.38
C ILE A 91 -5.66 16.27 -1.49
N GLY A 92 -6.23 15.25 -0.84
CA GLY A 92 -7.35 15.43 0.06
C GLY A 92 -8.29 14.23 0.05
N THR A 93 -9.41 14.37 0.77
CA THR A 93 -10.45 13.35 0.86
C THR A 93 -11.63 13.74 -0.02
N HIS A 94 -11.88 12.95 -1.06
CA HIS A 94 -12.95 13.16 -2.03
C HIS A 94 -14.09 12.17 -1.77
N ARG A 95 -15.22 12.67 -1.27
CA ARG A 95 -16.39 11.84 -0.94
C ARG A 95 -17.35 11.81 -2.10
N TYR A 96 -17.92 10.65 -2.39
CA TYR A 96 -18.89 10.48 -3.45
C TYR A 96 -20.00 9.50 -3.08
N VAL A 97 -21.12 9.58 -3.79
CA VAL A 97 -22.34 8.80 -3.54
C VAL A 97 -22.98 8.35 -4.84
N SER A 98 -23.84 7.33 -4.75
CA SER A 98 -24.98 7.20 -5.66
C SER A 98 -26.12 8.00 -5.04
N GLU A 99 -26.65 9.02 -5.74
CA GLU A 99 -27.78 9.83 -5.27
C GLU A 99 -29.03 9.02 -4.93
N PRO A 100 -29.52 8.07 -5.76
CA PRO A 100 -30.72 7.29 -5.44
C PRO A 100 -30.53 6.43 -4.18
N ASP A 101 -29.31 5.95 -3.92
CA ASP A 101 -29.02 4.95 -2.88
C ASP A 101 -28.13 5.48 -1.76
N ARG A 102 -27.95 6.81 -1.68
CA ARG A 102 -27.12 7.49 -0.69
C ARG A 102 -27.53 7.13 0.74
N GLU A 103 -28.83 7.17 1.01
CA GLU A 103 -29.38 6.88 2.34
C GLU A 103 -29.37 5.38 2.66
N SER A 104 -29.27 4.53 1.64
CA SER A 104 -29.04 3.08 1.76
C SER A 104 -27.57 2.71 1.95
N GLY A 105 -26.67 3.71 2.00
CA GLY A 105 -25.25 3.51 2.30
C GLY A 105 -24.34 3.43 1.08
N MET A 106 -24.82 3.71 -0.14
CA MET A 106 -23.97 3.71 -1.33
C MET A 106 -23.08 4.97 -1.39
N LYS A 107 -21.99 4.91 -0.64
CA LYS A 107 -21.05 6.01 -0.39
C LYS A 107 -19.62 5.49 -0.53
N GLY A 108 -18.75 6.31 -1.08
CA GLY A 108 -17.33 6.00 -1.20
C GLY A 108 -16.45 7.18 -0.85
N ILE A 109 -15.15 6.90 -0.73
CA ILE A 109 -14.09 7.88 -0.52
C ILE A 109 -12.89 7.53 -1.38
N ILE A 110 -12.40 8.53 -2.12
CA ILE A 110 -11.04 8.54 -2.67
C ILE A 110 -10.19 9.44 -1.78
N ALA A 111 -9.20 8.88 -1.07
CA ALA A 111 -8.17 9.64 -0.41
C ALA A 111 -6.98 9.80 -1.35
N VAL A 112 -6.73 11.03 -1.78
CA VAL A 112 -5.59 11.38 -2.60
C VAL A 112 -4.49 11.85 -1.67
N GLU A 113 -3.42 11.07 -1.59
CA GLU A 113 -2.30 11.30 -0.68
C GLU A 113 -1.00 11.04 -1.44
N GLU A 114 0.08 11.72 -1.07
CA GLU A 114 1.37 11.44 -1.68
C GLU A 114 1.77 9.98 -1.45
N TYR A 115 2.36 9.40 -2.48
CA TYR A 115 3.01 8.11 -2.37
C TYR A 115 4.44 8.34 -1.87
N PRO A 116 4.87 7.68 -0.78
CA PRO A 116 6.21 7.88 -0.27
C PRO A 116 7.25 7.49 -1.33
N THR A 117 8.23 8.36 -1.56
CA THR A 117 9.27 8.13 -2.55
C THR A 117 10.65 8.26 -1.93
N SER A 118 11.49 7.26 -2.19
CA SER A 118 12.91 7.27 -1.84
C SER A 118 13.79 7.94 -2.89
N GLY A 119 13.22 8.34 -4.03
CA GLY A 119 13.98 8.67 -5.24
C GLY A 119 14.47 7.44 -6.02
N TYR A 120 14.14 6.22 -5.57
CA TYR A 120 14.45 4.96 -6.25
C TYR A 120 13.15 4.22 -6.59
N PRO A 121 12.58 4.41 -7.81
CA PRO A 121 11.25 3.90 -8.15
C PRO A 121 11.07 2.38 -7.99
N ASP A 122 12.16 1.61 -8.17
CA ASP A 122 12.12 0.17 -7.99
C ASP A 122 12.09 -0.26 -6.51
N VAL A 123 12.63 0.56 -5.62
CA VAL A 123 12.50 0.39 -4.15
C VAL A 123 11.10 0.80 -3.73
N ASP A 124 10.62 1.95 -4.19
CA ASP A 124 9.29 2.47 -3.89
C ASP A 124 8.21 1.46 -4.27
N ARG A 125 8.31 0.85 -5.46
CA ARG A 125 7.40 -0.21 -5.91
C ARG A 125 7.55 -1.50 -5.10
N TRP A 126 8.76 -1.84 -4.69
CA TRP A 126 9.01 -3.06 -3.92
C TRP A 126 8.42 -2.99 -2.50
N LEU A 127 8.52 -1.83 -1.87
CA LEU A 127 8.06 -1.58 -0.51
C LEU A 127 6.62 -1.07 -0.42
N SER A 128 5.91 -0.93 -1.55
CA SER A 128 4.51 -0.48 -1.57
C SER A 128 3.57 -1.16 -0.60
N PRO A 129 3.68 -2.48 -0.33
CA PRO A 129 2.77 -3.13 0.60
C PRO A 129 3.18 -2.97 2.06
N VAL A 130 4.39 -2.47 2.34
CA VAL A 130 4.90 -2.33 3.71
C VAL A 130 4.27 -1.09 4.34
N HIS A 131 3.41 -1.32 5.34
CA HIS A 131 2.57 -0.29 5.97
C HIS A 131 3.33 0.98 6.40
N ASP A 132 4.53 0.81 6.98
CA ASP A 132 5.33 1.89 7.55
C ASP A 132 6.40 2.43 6.59
N TYR A 133 6.34 2.07 5.30
CA TYR A 133 7.24 2.64 4.31
C TYR A 133 6.88 4.10 4.03
N ASP A 134 7.81 5.01 4.31
CA ASP A 134 7.64 6.47 4.19
C ASP A 134 8.60 7.10 3.16
N GLY A 135 9.32 6.29 2.39
CA GLY A 135 10.32 6.77 1.43
C GLY A 135 11.69 7.07 2.05
N THR A 136 11.85 6.96 3.37
CA THR A 136 13.12 7.25 4.03
C THR A 136 14.23 6.32 3.54
N VAL A 137 15.39 6.91 3.22
CA VAL A 137 16.64 6.20 2.90
C VAL A 137 17.68 6.55 3.95
N VAL A 138 18.08 5.55 4.74
CA VAL A 138 19.09 5.71 5.78
C VAL A 138 20.49 5.52 5.19
N THR A 139 21.47 6.31 5.63
CA THR A 139 22.85 6.30 5.09
C THR A 139 23.94 6.26 6.16
N ASP A 140 23.59 6.39 7.44
CA ASP A 140 24.50 6.59 8.57
C ASP A 140 24.72 5.33 9.41
N THR A 141 24.33 4.16 8.90
CA THR A 141 24.53 2.85 9.52
C THR A 141 24.95 1.80 8.49
N THR A 142 25.43 0.66 8.96
CA THR A 142 25.64 -0.56 8.17
C THR A 142 24.89 -1.75 8.76
N THR A 143 23.98 -1.50 9.70
CA THR A 143 23.21 -2.53 10.40
C THR A 143 21.73 -2.38 10.08
N VAL A 144 21.11 -3.48 9.70
CA VAL A 144 19.66 -3.65 9.66
C VAL A 144 19.26 -4.50 10.85
N THR A 145 18.40 -3.98 11.71
CA THR A 145 17.77 -4.74 12.77
C THR A 145 16.67 -5.62 12.19
N VAL A 146 16.60 -6.87 12.64
CA VAL A 146 15.60 -7.86 12.23
C VAL A 146 14.67 -8.17 13.39
N GLY A 147 13.37 -8.08 13.14
CA GLY A 147 12.33 -8.30 14.13
C GLY A 147 12.32 -7.22 15.19
N ASP A 148 12.41 -5.95 14.80
CA ASP A 148 12.21 -4.83 15.72
C ASP A 148 10.90 -4.12 15.39
N THR A 149 9.89 -4.33 16.22
CA THR A 149 8.58 -3.67 16.09
C THR A 149 8.50 -2.31 16.79
N SER A 150 9.62 -1.77 17.29
CA SER A 150 9.61 -0.54 18.11
C SER A 150 9.25 0.73 17.33
N SER A 151 9.42 0.73 16.02
CA SER A 151 9.10 1.85 15.11
C SER A 151 7.76 1.70 14.37
N GLY A 152 7.09 0.56 14.52
CA GLY A 152 5.94 0.17 13.70
C GLY A 152 5.95 -1.32 13.46
N SER A 153 4.99 -1.83 12.70
CA SER A 153 4.82 -3.25 12.39
C SER A 153 5.94 -3.87 11.50
N THR A 154 7.05 -3.15 11.32
CA THR A 154 8.11 -3.49 10.37
C THR A 154 9.02 -4.59 10.88
N GLN A 155 9.36 -5.51 9.97
CA GLN A 155 10.27 -6.62 10.26
C GLN A 155 11.75 -6.26 10.11
N PHE A 156 12.05 -5.14 9.45
CA PHE A 156 13.39 -4.66 9.18
C PHE A 156 13.49 -3.17 9.46
N ASP A 157 14.51 -2.76 10.21
CA ASP A 157 14.80 -1.35 10.48
C ASP A 157 16.29 -1.06 10.29
N PRO A 158 16.68 -0.14 9.40
CA PRO A 158 15.82 0.60 8.48
C PRO A 158 15.25 -0.29 7.36
N LEU A 159 14.13 0.12 6.77
CA LEU A 159 13.55 -0.53 5.57
C LEU A 159 14.42 -0.36 4.33
N VAL A 160 15.03 0.82 4.17
CA VAL A 160 15.93 1.14 3.07
C VAL A 160 17.25 1.65 3.62
N LEU A 161 18.33 0.96 3.26
CA LEU A 161 19.69 1.35 3.60
C LEU A 161 20.48 1.63 2.32
N LYS A 162 21.10 2.81 2.24
CA LYS A 162 22.03 3.16 1.17
C LYS A 162 23.46 3.15 1.71
N VAL A 163 24.33 2.41 1.03
CA VAL A 163 25.74 2.25 1.41
C VAL A 163 26.67 2.42 0.20
N PRO A 164 27.92 2.85 0.41
CA PRO A 164 28.95 2.81 -0.63
C PRO A 164 29.26 1.38 -1.10
N GLU A 165 29.67 1.23 -2.36
CA GLU A 165 30.30 -0.01 -2.83
C GLU A 165 31.48 -0.43 -1.92
N GLY A 166 31.58 -1.73 -1.64
CA GLY A 166 32.55 -2.33 -0.73
C GLY A 166 32.10 -2.37 0.74
N THR A 167 30.90 -1.87 1.05
CA THR A 167 30.39 -1.86 2.43
C THR A 167 29.88 -3.25 2.86
N THR A 168 30.28 -3.67 4.06
CA THR A 168 29.71 -4.84 4.75
C THR A 168 28.49 -4.43 5.55
N VAL A 169 27.32 -4.94 5.16
CA VAL A 169 26.06 -4.77 5.88
C VAL A 169 25.82 -5.98 6.78
N GLN A 170 25.23 -5.75 7.95
CA GLN A 170 24.94 -6.75 8.97
C GLN A 170 23.45 -6.77 9.27
N TRP A 171 22.85 -7.95 9.34
CA TRP A 171 21.49 -8.12 9.85
C TRP A 171 21.56 -8.67 11.26
N LYS A 172 21.01 -7.90 12.21
CA LYS A 172 21.07 -8.16 13.64
C LYS A 172 19.68 -8.40 14.19
N TRP A 173 19.42 -9.58 14.73
CA TRP A 173 18.16 -9.91 15.37
C TRP A 173 18.04 -9.21 16.72
N ALA A 174 16.91 -8.55 16.96
CA ALA A 174 16.60 -7.89 18.23
C ALA A 174 16.33 -8.91 19.36
N GLY A 175 15.65 -10.01 19.04
CA GLY A 175 15.37 -11.12 19.96
C GLY A 175 13.93 -11.62 19.90
N GLU A 176 13.63 -12.70 20.63
CA GLU A 176 12.29 -13.34 20.66
C GLU A 176 11.17 -12.40 21.07
N GLU A 177 11.43 -11.54 22.06
CA GLU A 177 10.47 -10.59 22.61
C GLU A 177 10.09 -9.47 21.63
N SER A 178 10.76 -9.37 20.47
CA SER A 178 10.65 -8.24 19.54
C SER A 178 9.91 -8.56 18.23
N GLY A 179 9.36 -9.78 18.06
CA GLY A 179 8.60 -10.09 16.84
C GLY A 179 8.62 -11.55 16.39
N GLY A 180 9.22 -12.45 17.18
CA GLY A 180 9.31 -13.88 16.86
C GLY A 180 10.42 -14.20 15.85
N ALA A 181 10.26 -15.32 15.14
CA ALA A 181 11.31 -15.85 14.28
C ALA A 181 11.25 -15.29 12.84
N HIS A 182 12.39 -14.86 12.33
CA HIS A 182 12.54 -14.23 11.02
C HIS A 182 13.74 -14.81 10.25
N ASN A 183 13.72 -14.62 8.94
CA ASN A 183 14.84 -14.91 8.07
C ASN A 183 15.12 -13.71 7.16
N VAL A 184 16.24 -13.75 6.46
CA VAL A 184 16.63 -12.75 5.46
C VAL A 184 16.95 -13.52 4.20
N ALA A 185 16.23 -13.27 3.11
CA ALA A 185 16.47 -13.86 1.80
C ALA A 185 16.42 -12.79 0.71
N PHE A 186 17.33 -12.86 -0.26
CA PHE A 186 17.37 -11.90 -1.37
C PHE A 186 16.63 -12.43 -2.60
N LYS A 187 15.92 -11.54 -3.31
CA LYS A 187 15.17 -11.87 -4.54
C LYS A 187 16.08 -12.29 -5.69
N SER A 188 17.25 -11.67 -5.79
CA SER A 188 18.14 -11.77 -6.94
C SER A 188 19.56 -12.22 -6.58
N ALA A 189 19.77 -12.75 -5.37
CA ALA A 189 21.07 -13.20 -4.90
C ALA A 189 20.93 -14.33 -3.88
N ALA A 190 21.90 -15.24 -3.85
CA ALA A 190 22.00 -16.29 -2.83
C ALA A 190 22.65 -15.74 -1.55
N ILE A 191 22.03 -14.70 -0.97
CA ILE A 191 22.45 -14.05 0.27
C ILE A 191 21.40 -14.31 1.34
N GLY A 192 21.86 -14.55 2.56
CA GLY A 192 21.02 -14.66 3.74
C GLY A 192 20.84 -16.09 4.26
N ILE A 193 19.77 -16.31 5.02
CA ILE A 193 19.44 -17.58 5.68
C ILE A 193 17.98 -17.94 5.37
N GLN A 194 17.72 -19.22 5.15
CA GLN A 194 16.35 -19.70 4.91
C GLN A 194 15.64 -20.07 6.22
N GLU A 195 16.40 -20.56 7.19
CA GLU A 195 15.91 -20.92 8.52
C GLU A 195 15.44 -19.67 9.27
N LEU A 196 14.29 -19.79 9.94
CA LEU A 196 13.79 -18.75 10.84
C LEU A 196 14.59 -18.76 12.13
N ARG A 197 15.10 -17.60 12.51
CA ARG A 197 15.82 -17.38 13.76
C ARG A 197 15.12 -16.34 14.60
N SER A 198 15.18 -16.51 15.91
CA SER A 198 14.74 -15.53 16.91
C SER A 198 15.86 -15.15 17.88
N GLU A 199 17.01 -15.85 17.81
CA GLU A 199 18.15 -15.64 18.68
C GLU A 199 18.74 -14.23 18.46
N PRO A 200 18.92 -13.42 19.52
CA PRO A 200 19.52 -12.10 19.37
C PRO A 200 20.94 -12.16 18.81
N GLY A 201 21.31 -11.18 17.98
CA GLY A 201 22.67 -11.03 17.45
C GLY A 201 22.78 -10.98 15.92
N VAL A 202 24.01 -10.84 15.43
CA VAL A 202 24.29 -10.78 13.99
C VAL A 202 24.35 -12.19 13.42
N HIS A 203 23.44 -12.52 12.52
CA HIS A 203 23.37 -13.84 11.87
C HIS A 203 23.63 -13.80 10.37
N VAL A 204 23.48 -12.64 9.74
CA VAL A 204 23.81 -12.45 8.31
C VAL A 204 24.75 -11.27 8.19
N THR A 205 25.82 -11.44 7.41
CA THR A 205 26.67 -10.35 6.96
C THR A 205 26.92 -10.52 5.47
N HIS A 206 27.03 -9.41 4.74
CA HIS A 206 27.38 -9.43 3.33
C HIS A 206 28.11 -8.17 2.91
N THR A 207 29.19 -8.31 2.15
CA THR A 207 29.91 -7.20 1.54
C THR A 207 29.42 -6.98 0.11
N PHE A 208 28.83 -5.82 -0.15
CA PHE A 208 28.31 -5.48 -1.47
C PHE A 208 29.40 -4.86 -2.34
N ASN A 209 29.91 -5.61 -3.33
CA ASN A 209 31.00 -5.18 -4.22
C ASN A 209 30.51 -4.86 -5.64
N SER A 210 29.25 -4.49 -5.78
CA SER A 210 28.68 -4.06 -7.05
C SER A 210 27.55 -3.08 -6.76
N THR A 211 27.45 -2.05 -7.60
CA THR A 211 26.38 -1.07 -7.48
C THR A 211 25.03 -1.66 -7.90
N GLY A 212 23.95 -1.07 -7.37
CA GLY A 212 22.58 -1.45 -7.71
C GLY A 212 21.66 -1.61 -6.50
N THR A 213 20.44 -2.05 -6.77
CA THR A 213 19.40 -2.25 -5.76
C THR A 213 19.23 -3.73 -5.44
N TYR A 214 19.42 -4.08 -4.16
CA TYR A 214 19.31 -5.42 -3.64
C TYR A 214 18.08 -5.55 -2.75
N ARG A 215 17.04 -6.20 -3.28
CA ARG A 215 15.76 -6.43 -2.59
C ARG A 215 15.81 -7.72 -1.78
N TYR A 216 15.44 -7.64 -0.51
CA TYR A 216 15.38 -8.77 0.39
C TYR A 216 14.04 -8.82 1.13
N PHE A 217 13.74 -10.00 1.67
CA PHE A 217 12.49 -10.28 2.34
C PHE A 217 12.65 -11.33 3.43
N CYS A 218 11.66 -11.40 4.32
CA CYS A 218 11.44 -12.55 5.18
C CYS A 218 10.39 -13.46 4.52
N SER A 219 10.70 -14.73 4.32
CA SER A 219 9.86 -15.68 3.59
C SER A 219 8.41 -15.79 4.11
N PRO A 220 8.14 -16.03 5.41
CA PRO A 220 6.77 -16.15 5.92
C PRO A 220 5.93 -14.88 5.80
N HIS A 221 6.55 -13.70 5.66
CA HIS A 221 5.85 -12.40 5.66
C HIS A 221 6.12 -11.57 4.39
N SER A 222 6.59 -12.22 3.32
CA SER A 222 7.03 -11.55 2.09
C SER A 222 5.92 -10.80 1.35
N GLU A 223 4.65 -11.10 1.63
CA GLU A 223 3.50 -10.47 0.99
C GLU A 223 3.00 -9.21 1.71
N LEU A 224 3.30 -9.03 3.01
CA LEU A 224 2.63 -8.03 3.86
C LEU A 224 3.58 -7.00 4.49
N SER A 225 4.71 -7.41 5.06
CA SER A 225 5.58 -6.47 5.81
C SER A 225 7.06 -6.85 5.81
N GLY A 226 7.39 -8.06 5.41
CA GLY A 226 8.74 -8.60 5.46
C GLY A 226 9.57 -8.23 4.25
N ARG A 227 9.74 -6.95 3.93
CA ARG A 227 10.55 -6.49 2.79
C ARG A 227 11.50 -5.39 3.20
N GLY A 228 12.69 -5.40 2.62
CA GLY A 228 13.65 -4.32 2.72
C GLY A 228 14.48 -4.20 1.44
N ALA A 229 15.28 -3.13 1.35
CA ALA A 229 16.17 -2.90 0.22
C ALA A 229 17.53 -2.32 0.67
N ILE A 230 18.59 -2.80 0.03
CA ILE A 230 19.92 -2.18 0.10
C ILE A 230 20.18 -1.49 -1.24
N ILE A 231 20.56 -0.22 -1.22
CA ILE A 231 21.02 0.55 -2.36
C ILE A 231 22.54 0.66 -2.26
N VAL A 232 23.26 0.31 -3.32
CA VAL A 232 24.71 0.36 -3.36
C VAL A 232 25.14 1.30 -4.48
N GLU A 233 25.90 2.34 -4.13
CA GLU A 233 26.40 3.38 -5.04
C GLU A 233 27.86 3.75 -4.79
#